data_AF-A0A0Q5QR48-F1
#
_entry.id   AF-A0A0Q5QR48-F1
#
_cell.length_a   1.000
_cell.length_b   1.000
_cell.length_c   1.000
_cell.angle_alpha   90.00
_cell.angle_beta   90.00
_cell.angle_gamma   90.00
#
_symmetry.space_group_name_H-M   'P 1'
#
loop_
_entity.id
_entity.type
_entity.pdbx_description
1 polymer ?
#
loop_
_entity_poly.entity_id
_entity_poly.type
_entity_poly.pdbx_seq_one_letter_code
_entity_poly.pdbx_strand_id
1 'polypeptide(L)'
;MYRNLTDAFVDVVARIHTEGTNVVARGQHQKELLSQLLTISHPHERVMIIPVRNNNVFAQVAETLWVLHGRNDIAYLSRYLPRAAEFSDDGRTWRAGYGPRLRNWNGEVDQVTAVADRIGQDLNTKRAVMSIFDPAVDYTDTKDVPCNNWLHFIRRGIDLHLNVSVRANDAFWGFSGINYFEWSVLHELMANVTGSSVGNLSWFAGSLHIYERHYSKAWQIAEAVRGTSVYDFGVEHLPVTSDTVAAFDADLATVFAVEDAARAGDHRRAIAELGSVSDAFLRDAGLMLVAYNMFLDDVSRGRIVEVINEMRPSDLRTASAEYLLRRWKQNDPGYLGLDLSDAEASFLRTHFAAVARLVADEPRLRPTLIEAT
;
A
#
# COMPACT_ATOMS: atom_id res chain seq x y z
N MET A 1 1.50 -21.01 -3.32
CA MET A 1 1.90 -19.89 -4.22
C MET A 1 0.61 -19.24 -4.67
N TYR A 2 0.53 -17.92 -4.56
CA TYR A 2 -0.64 -17.11 -4.90
C TYR A 2 -0.33 -16.27 -6.14
N ARG A 3 -1.36 -15.87 -6.89
CA ARG A 3 -1.17 -14.95 -8.02
C ARG A 3 -0.79 -13.57 -7.52
N ASN A 4 -1.63 -13.01 -6.64
CA ASN A 4 -1.56 -11.61 -6.19
C ASN A 4 -1.93 -11.43 -4.71
N LEU A 5 -1.98 -10.16 -4.26
CA LEU A 5 -2.33 -9.82 -2.87
C LEU A 5 -3.72 -10.29 -2.45
N THR A 6 -4.71 -10.16 -3.35
CA THR A 6 -6.11 -10.49 -3.07
C THR A 6 -6.23 -11.99 -2.77
N ASP A 7 -5.65 -12.84 -3.63
CA ASP A 7 -5.60 -14.29 -3.43
C ASP A 7 -4.91 -14.67 -2.12
N ALA A 8 -3.74 -14.09 -1.88
CA ALA A 8 -2.96 -14.38 -0.68
C ALA A 8 -3.70 -13.97 0.59
N PHE A 9 -4.32 -12.79 0.61
CA PHE A 9 -5.02 -12.27 1.78
C PHE A 9 -6.26 -13.10 2.12
N VAL A 10 -7.11 -13.44 1.13
CA VAL A 10 -8.32 -14.23 1.38
C VAL A 10 -7.97 -15.59 2.01
N ASP A 11 -6.95 -16.27 1.46
CA ASP A 11 -6.47 -17.54 2.02
C ASP A 11 -5.84 -17.37 3.41
N VAL A 12 -4.98 -16.36 3.60
CA VAL A 12 -4.39 -16.06 4.91
C VAL A 12 -5.45 -15.84 5.98
N VAL A 13 -6.49 -15.07 5.67
CA VAL A 13 -7.59 -14.80 6.61
C VAL A 13 -8.34 -16.09 6.94
N ALA A 14 -8.66 -16.92 5.94
CA ALA A 14 -9.31 -18.21 6.15
C ALA A 14 -8.45 -19.14 7.03
N ARG A 15 -7.14 -19.21 6.78
CA ARG A 15 -6.22 -20.04 7.56
C ARG A 15 -6.06 -19.55 9.00
N ILE A 16 -5.94 -18.24 9.23
CA ILE A 16 -5.92 -17.71 10.61
C ILE A 16 -7.25 -18.02 11.29
N HIS A 17 -8.39 -17.96 10.58
CA HIS A 17 -9.69 -18.28 11.14
C HIS A 17 -9.77 -19.73 11.62
N THR A 18 -9.32 -20.69 10.82
CA THR A 18 -9.51 -22.13 11.07
C THR A 18 -8.38 -22.74 11.89
N GLU A 19 -7.14 -22.34 11.64
CA GLU A 19 -5.92 -22.98 12.18
C GLU A 19 -5.22 -22.13 13.23
N GLY A 20 -5.53 -20.83 13.32
CA GLY A 20 -4.81 -19.91 14.18
C GLY A 20 -4.99 -20.21 15.68
N THR A 21 -4.00 -19.81 16.48
CA THR A 21 -4.04 -19.92 17.95
C THR A 21 -4.39 -18.56 18.55
N ASN A 22 -5.28 -18.54 19.55
CA ASN A 22 -5.58 -17.32 20.29
C ASN A 22 -4.44 -16.99 21.24
N VAL A 23 -3.94 -15.76 21.18
CA VAL A 23 -2.89 -15.24 22.06
C VAL A 23 -3.22 -13.82 22.51
N VAL A 24 -2.53 -13.37 23.56
CA VAL A 24 -2.60 -11.98 24.04
C VAL A 24 -1.20 -11.41 23.98
N ALA A 25 -0.99 -10.37 23.16
CA ALA A 25 0.28 -9.66 23.04
C ALA A 25 0.08 -8.18 23.32
N ARG A 26 0.88 -7.59 24.21
CA ARG A 26 0.74 -6.19 24.66
C ARG A 26 -0.70 -5.84 25.09
N GLY A 27 -1.41 -6.78 25.72
CA GLY A 27 -2.80 -6.62 26.16
C GLY A 27 -3.85 -6.65 25.04
N GLN A 28 -3.47 -6.98 23.80
CA GLN A 28 -4.38 -7.11 22.67
C GLN A 28 -4.64 -8.59 22.38
N HIS A 29 -5.91 -8.97 22.35
CA HIS A 29 -6.33 -10.30 21.92
C HIS A 29 -6.20 -10.42 20.39
N GLN A 30 -5.62 -11.53 19.94
CA GLN A 30 -5.39 -11.80 18.53
C GLN A 30 -5.36 -13.31 18.26
N LYS A 31 -5.52 -13.67 16.99
CA LYS A 31 -5.39 -15.04 16.49
C LYS A 31 -4.24 -15.07 15.51
N GLU A 32 -3.32 -16.01 15.68
CA GLU A 32 -2.06 -16.01 14.91
C GLU A 32 -1.68 -17.38 14.35
N LEU A 33 -0.92 -17.33 13.25
CA LEU A 33 -0.15 -18.42 12.70
C LEU A 33 1.34 -18.06 12.78
N LEU A 34 2.16 -19.00 13.23
CA LEU A 34 3.61 -18.79 13.35
C LEU A 34 4.33 -19.29 12.10
N SER A 35 5.47 -18.66 11.76
CA SER A 35 6.42 -19.11 10.74
C SER A 35 5.79 -19.39 9.37
N GLN A 36 5.07 -18.40 8.85
CA GLN A 36 4.37 -18.50 7.57
C GLN A 36 5.25 -18.03 6.42
N LEU A 37 5.31 -18.82 5.35
CA LEU A 37 5.95 -18.45 4.09
C LEU A 37 4.89 -18.38 2.98
N LEU A 38 4.69 -17.18 2.44
CA LEU A 38 3.83 -16.94 1.30
C LEU A 38 4.71 -16.63 0.08
N THR A 39 4.31 -17.05 -1.10
CA THR A 39 4.98 -16.68 -2.35
C THR A 39 3.94 -16.19 -3.35
N ILE A 40 4.17 -15.00 -3.88
CA ILE A 40 3.29 -14.30 -4.80
C ILE A 40 4.01 -14.14 -6.14
N SER A 41 3.35 -14.54 -7.24
CA SER A 41 3.96 -14.55 -8.57
C SER A 41 3.80 -13.24 -9.35
N HIS A 42 2.76 -12.45 -9.07
CA HIS A 42 2.51 -11.16 -9.69
C HIS A 42 2.46 -10.07 -8.61
N PRO A 43 3.60 -9.72 -7.98
CA PRO A 43 3.57 -8.78 -6.87
C PRO A 43 3.12 -7.38 -7.27
N HIS A 44 3.24 -7.01 -8.54
CA HIS A 44 2.72 -5.74 -9.10
C HIS A 44 1.18 -5.68 -9.12
N GLU A 45 0.49 -6.83 -9.06
CA GLU A 45 -0.96 -6.90 -8.80
C GLU A 45 -1.24 -6.60 -7.31
N ARG A 46 -0.97 -5.35 -6.91
CA ARG A 46 -0.85 -4.88 -5.53
C ARG A 46 -2.11 -4.24 -4.95
N VAL A 47 -3.08 -3.91 -5.79
CA VAL A 47 -4.31 -3.25 -5.37
C VAL A 47 -5.33 -4.30 -4.98
N MET A 48 -5.82 -4.21 -3.74
CA MET A 48 -6.84 -5.08 -3.21
C MET A 48 -8.11 -4.29 -2.87
N ILE A 49 -9.18 -4.60 -3.61
CA ILE A 49 -10.51 -4.05 -3.41
C ILE A 49 -11.45 -5.20 -3.08
N ILE A 50 -11.61 -5.47 -1.79
CA ILE A 50 -12.47 -6.54 -1.27
C ILE A 50 -13.62 -5.89 -0.48
N PRO A 51 -14.87 -6.36 -0.62
CA PRO A 51 -15.97 -5.92 0.22
C PRO A 51 -15.61 -6.01 1.72
N VAL A 52 -16.09 -5.04 2.51
CA VAL A 52 -15.88 -4.93 3.98
C VAL A 52 -14.44 -4.77 4.49
N ARG A 53 -13.40 -5.01 3.66
CA ARG A 53 -12.00 -4.70 4.02
C ARG A 53 -11.77 -3.21 4.25
N ASN A 54 -12.47 -2.35 3.49
CA ASN A 54 -12.51 -0.89 3.69
C ASN A 54 -11.13 -0.21 3.60
N ASN A 55 -10.30 -0.63 2.63
CA ASN A 55 -8.99 -0.03 2.39
C ASN A 55 -9.07 1.47 2.03
N ASN A 56 -8.03 2.22 2.40
CA ASN A 56 -7.81 3.59 1.95
C ASN A 56 -6.58 3.63 1.03
N VAL A 57 -6.80 3.55 -0.28
CA VAL A 57 -5.70 3.54 -1.26
C VAL A 57 -4.90 4.84 -1.25
N PHE A 58 -5.53 5.98 -0.92
CA PHE A 58 -4.83 7.27 -0.80
C PHE A 58 -3.82 7.26 0.34
N ALA A 59 -4.16 6.64 1.47
CA ALA A 59 -3.23 6.50 2.59
C ALA A 59 -2.07 5.55 2.25
N GLN A 60 -2.36 4.43 1.56
CA GLN A 60 -1.32 3.50 1.09
C GLN A 60 -0.31 4.18 0.18
N VAL A 61 -0.79 4.98 -0.78
CA VAL A 61 0.06 5.77 -1.67
C VAL A 61 0.88 6.79 -0.88
N ALA A 62 0.22 7.61 -0.04
CA ALA A 62 0.90 8.64 0.74
C ALA A 62 2.02 8.07 1.63
N GLU A 63 1.74 7.00 2.37
CA GLU A 63 2.72 6.35 3.25
C GLU A 63 3.85 5.68 2.44
N THR A 64 3.54 5.06 1.30
CA THR A 64 4.57 4.48 0.42
C THR A 64 5.53 5.55 -0.10
N LEU A 65 5.01 6.67 -0.59
CA LEU A 65 5.83 7.79 -1.06
C LEU A 65 6.68 8.37 0.07
N TRP A 66 6.10 8.48 1.27
CA TRP A 66 6.79 8.94 2.48
C TRP A 66 7.95 8.01 2.88
N VAL A 67 7.73 6.69 2.86
CA VAL A 67 8.79 5.70 3.09
C VAL A 67 9.86 5.78 2.00
N LEU A 68 9.48 5.75 0.73
CA LEU A 68 10.45 5.74 -0.37
C LEU A 68 11.27 7.03 -0.45
N HIS A 69 10.72 8.18 -0.03
CA HIS A 69 11.48 9.44 0.06
C HIS A 69 12.39 9.54 1.30
N GLY A 70 12.36 8.55 2.19
CA GLY A 70 13.20 8.56 3.39
C GLY A 70 12.64 9.36 4.55
N ARG A 71 11.36 9.74 4.51
CA ARG A 71 10.73 10.59 5.53
C ARG A 71 10.35 9.79 6.77
N ASN A 72 10.31 10.48 7.91
CA ASN A 72 9.72 9.98 9.15
C ASN A 72 8.85 11.03 9.87
N ASP A 73 8.52 12.15 9.23
CA ASP A 73 7.74 13.21 9.86
C ASP A 73 6.25 12.85 9.97
N ILE A 74 5.70 13.01 11.17
CA ILE A 74 4.30 12.73 11.48
C ILE A 74 3.37 13.79 10.88
N ALA A 75 3.85 15.03 10.74
CA ALA A 75 3.02 16.15 10.27
C ALA A 75 2.43 15.89 8.88
N TYR A 76 3.24 15.40 7.93
CA TYR A 76 2.73 14.93 6.64
C TYR A 76 1.78 13.75 6.81
N LEU A 77 2.25 12.70 7.49
CA LEU A 77 1.55 11.42 7.47
C LEU A 77 0.21 11.46 8.21
N SER A 78 0.08 12.27 9.28
CA SER A 78 -1.16 12.44 10.04
C SER A 78 -2.34 12.97 9.22
N ARG A 79 -2.09 13.62 8.07
CA ARG A 79 -3.15 14.02 7.14
C ARG A 79 -3.82 12.82 6.48
N TYR A 80 -3.07 11.75 6.24
CA TYR A 80 -3.51 10.55 5.53
C TYR A 80 -3.82 9.38 6.48
N LEU A 81 -3.07 9.33 7.58
CA LEU A 81 -3.14 8.32 8.63
C LEU A 81 -3.21 9.05 9.99
N PRO A 82 -4.41 9.49 10.44
CA PRO A 82 -4.57 10.28 11.66
C PRO A 82 -3.97 9.64 12.93
N ARG A 83 -3.86 8.30 12.94
CA ARG A 83 -3.27 7.52 14.04
C ARG A 83 -1.75 7.54 14.10
N ALA A 84 -1.05 8.09 13.10
CA ALA A 84 0.41 8.14 13.08
C ALA A 84 1.00 8.73 14.38
N ALA A 85 0.34 9.72 14.98
CA ALA A 85 0.77 10.34 16.24
C ALA A 85 0.78 9.36 17.44
N GLU A 86 0.00 8.28 17.41
CA GLU A 86 -0.01 7.24 18.45
C GLU A 86 1.33 6.49 18.52
N PHE A 87 2.08 6.44 17.42
CA PHE A 87 3.34 5.71 17.27
C PHE A 87 4.58 6.60 17.43
N SER A 88 4.40 7.88 17.74
CA SER A 88 5.48 8.85 17.89
C SER A 88 5.84 9.09 19.34
N ASP A 89 7.11 8.88 19.69
CA ASP A 89 7.62 9.13 21.04
C ASP A 89 7.70 10.65 21.34
N ASP A 90 8.08 11.45 20.35
CA ASP A 90 8.36 12.89 20.47
C ASP A 90 7.24 13.80 19.90
N GLY A 91 6.21 13.20 19.30
CA GLY A 91 5.11 13.90 18.64
C GLY A 91 5.48 14.56 17.31
N ARG A 92 6.68 14.31 16.78
CA ARG A 92 7.22 14.93 15.55
C ARG A 92 7.61 13.87 14.52
N THR A 93 8.24 12.80 14.97
CA THR A 93 8.79 11.75 14.11
C THR A 93 8.23 10.38 14.47
N TRP A 94 8.05 9.53 13.46
CA TRP A 94 7.79 8.12 13.65
C TRP A 94 9.13 7.38 13.76
N ARG A 95 9.52 7.01 14.97
CA ARG A 95 10.82 6.33 15.25
C ARG A 95 11.01 5.05 14.41
N ALA A 96 9.95 4.27 14.28
CA ALA A 96 9.90 3.02 13.54
C ALA A 96 9.60 3.19 12.04
N GLY A 97 9.46 4.44 11.54
CA GLY A 97 9.25 4.70 10.13
C GLY A 97 10.38 4.14 9.27
N TYR A 98 10.02 3.47 8.16
CA TYR A 98 10.99 2.74 7.35
C TYR A 98 11.86 3.66 6.48
N GLY A 99 11.39 4.87 6.19
CA GLY A 99 12.09 5.79 5.30
C GLY A 99 13.54 6.04 5.68
N PRO A 100 13.86 6.56 6.89
CA PRO A 100 15.25 6.78 7.29
C PRO A 100 16.06 5.49 7.36
N ARG A 101 15.41 4.35 7.68
CA ARG A 101 16.10 3.05 7.67
C ARG A 101 16.54 2.70 6.25
N LEU A 102 15.73 2.98 5.23
CA LEU A 102 16.04 2.64 3.85
C LEU A 102 16.95 3.66 3.16
N ARG A 103 16.66 4.95 3.30
CA ARG A 103 17.29 6.01 2.50
C ARG A 103 18.43 6.73 3.19
N ASN A 104 18.54 6.63 4.52
CA ASN A 104 19.52 7.40 5.29
C ASN A 104 19.92 6.68 6.59
N TRP A 105 20.23 5.39 6.50
CA TRP A 105 20.57 4.59 7.67
C TRP A 105 21.82 5.15 8.34
N ASN A 106 21.74 5.39 9.65
CA ASN A 106 22.77 6.04 10.47
C ASN A 106 23.28 7.40 9.90
N GLY A 107 22.49 8.08 9.07
CA GLY A 107 22.90 9.34 8.43
C GLY A 107 23.91 9.18 7.29
N GLU A 108 24.21 7.95 6.87
CA GLU A 108 25.33 7.65 5.98
C GLU A 108 24.96 6.76 4.79
N VAL A 109 23.98 5.85 4.95
CA VAL A 109 23.73 4.79 3.97
C VAL A 109 22.33 4.88 3.36
N ASP A 110 22.27 5.18 2.07
CA ASP A 110 21.09 4.91 1.24
C ASP A 110 21.13 3.45 0.75
N GLN A 111 20.38 2.58 1.42
CA GLN A 111 20.32 1.15 1.12
C GLN A 111 19.65 0.87 -0.23
N VAL A 112 18.77 1.75 -0.72
CA VAL A 112 18.13 1.59 -2.04
C VAL A 112 19.18 1.69 -3.13
N THR A 113 19.94 2.77 -3.13
CA THR A 113 21.05 3.00 -4.06
C THR A 113 22.13 1.92 -3.92
N ALA A 114 22.55 1.60 -2.70
CA ALA A 114 23.60 0.61 -2.46
C ALA A 114 23.23 -0.81 -2.94
N VAL A 115 21.95 -1.20 -2.80
CA VAL A 115 21.46 -2.49 -3.31
C VAL A 115 21.36 -2.49 -4.83
N ALA A 116 20.89 -1.40 -5.45
CA ALA A 116 20.83 -1.29 -6.90
C ALA A 116 22.23 -1.42 -7.52
N ASP A 117 23.21 -0.68 -6.99
CA ASP A 117 24.61 -0.75 -7.38
C ASP A 117 25.18 -2.16 -7.22
N ARG A 118 24.86 -2.83 -6.09
CA ARG A 118 25.34 -4.18 -5.82
C ARG A 118 24.82 -5.19 -6.85
N ILE A 119 23.54 -5.09 -7.23
CA ILE A 119 22.95 -5.96 -8.26
C ILE A 119 23.59 -5.65 -9.62
N GLY A 120 23.79 -4.38 -9.96
CA GLY A 120 24.43 -3.97 -11.21
C GLY A 120 25.88 -4.46 -11.34
N GLN A 121 26.62 -4.52 -10.22
CA GLN A 121 28.01 -5.01 -10.18
C GLN A 121 28.12 -6.54 -10.28
N ASP A 122 27.17 -7.27 -9.68
CA ASP A 122 27.13 -8.73 -9.70
C ASP A 122 25.69 -9.23 -9.79
N LEU A 123 25.27 -9.60 -10.99
CA LEU A 123 23.92 -10.09 -11.28
C LEU A 123 23.57 -11.39 -10.55
N ASN A 124 24.56 -12.11 -9.99
CA ASN A 124 24.35 -13.32 -9.20
C ASN A 124 24.53 -13.10 -7.69
N THR A 125 24.66 -11.85 -7.26
CA THR A 125 24.90 -11.49 -5.87
C THR A 125 23.84 -12.10 -4.95
N LYS A 126 24.29 -12.48 -3.76
CA LYS A 126 23.45 -12.92 -2.64
C LYS A 126 23.51 -11.91 -1.48
N ARG A 127 24.03 -10.71 -1.77
CA ARG A 127 24.39 -9.68 -0.78
C ARG A 127 23.59 -8.38 -0.97
N ALA A 128 22.52 -8.43 -1.75
CA ALA A 128 21.63 -7.31 -2.05
C ALA A 128 20.51 -7.25 -1.00
N VAL A 129 20.85 -6.77 0.20
CA VAL A 129 19.99 -6.80 1.39
C VAL A 129 19.81 -5.39 1.95
N MET A 130 18.59 -5.05 2.36
CA MET A 130 18.27 -3.86 3.15
C MET A 130 17.82 -4.30 4.55
N SER A 131 18.35 -3.68 5.60
CA SER A 131 17.92 -3.93 6.98
C SER A 131 16.99 -2.82 7.46
N ILE A 132 15.90 -3.19 8.12
CA ILE A 132 14.89 -2.26 8.67
C ILE A 132 14.94 -2.29 10.20
N PHE A 133 14.78 -3.48 10.81
CA PHE A 133 14.99 -3.64 12.24
C PHE A 133 16.48 -3.42 12.55
N ASP A 134 16.75 -2.60 13.55
CA ASP A 134 18.10 -2.19 13.93
C ASP A 134 18.27 -2.32 15.46
N PRO A 135 19.04 -3.32 15.92
CA PRO A 135 19.32 -3.53 17.34
C PRO A 135 19.86 -2.29 18.07
N ALA A 136 20.60 -1.41 17.39
CA ALA A 136 21.21 -0.24 18.01
C ALA A 136 20.16 0.80 18.45
N VAL A 137 19.00 0.82 17.80
CA VAL A 137 17.93 1.80 18.10
C VAL A 137 16.61 1.15 18.51
N ASP A 138 16.38 -0.13 18.24
CA ASP A 138 15.07 -0.76 18.49
C ASP A 138 14.98 -1.52 19.82
N TYR A 139 16.11 -1.78 20.50
CA TYR A 139 16.13 -2.33 21.86
C TYR A 139 16.02 -1.23 22.94
N THR A 140 14.99 -0.40 22.85
CA THR A 140 14.65 0.64 23.83
C THR A 140 13.19 0.55 24.22
N ASP A 141 12.80 1.21 25.31
CA ASP A 141 11.39 1.51 25.57
C ASP A 141 10.93 2.58 24.57
N THR A 142 9.86 2.28 23.83
CA THR A 142 9.34 3.08 22.71
C THR A 142 7.88 2.71 22.49
N LYS A 143 7.09 3.65 21.96
CA LYS A 143 5.71 3.35 21.56
C LYS A 143 5.66 2.35 20.41
N ASP A 144 6.64 2.42 19.51
CA ASP A 144 6.67 1.61 18.30
C ASP A 144 8.06 1.10 17.90
N VAL A 145 8.06 -0.09 17.28
CA VAL A 145 9.24 -0.82 16.82
C VAL A 145 8.95 -1.40 15.44
N PRO A 146 9.85 -1.26 14.45
CA PRO A 146 9.64 -1.82 13.11
C PRO A 146 9.25 -3.29 13.15
N CYS A 147 8.24 -3.66 12.38
CA CYS A 147 7.78 -5.04 12.29
C CYS A 147 8.51 -5.81 11.17
N ASN A 148 8.93 -5.12 10.11
CA ASN A 148 9.79 -5.67 9.06
C ASN A 148 11.24 -5.75 9.54
N ASN A 149 11.92 -6.85 9.23
CA ASN A 149 13.31 -7.09 9.59
C ASN A 149 14.25 -6.70 8.45
N TRP A 150 14.08 -7.33 7.29
CA TRP A 150 14.91 -7.08 6.12
C TRP A 150 14.17 -7.33 4.80
N LEU A 151 14.74 -6.78 3.74
CA LEU A 151 14.38 -7.01 2.34
C LEU A 151 15.60 -7.61 1.63
N HIS A 152 15.45 -8.70 0.90
CA HIS A 152 16.55 -9.35 0.18
C HIS A 152 16.18 -9.57 -1.29
N PHE A 153 16.90 -8.86 -2.15
CA PHE A 153 16.75 -8.90 -3.59
C PHE A 153 17.69 -9.94 -4.19
N ILE A 154 17.18 -10.78 -5.08
CA ILE A 154 17.96 -11.84 -5.72
C ILE A 154 17.55 -12.00 -7.17
N ARG A 155 18.48 -11.72 -8.08
CA ARG A 155 18.24 -11.83 -9.52
C ARG A 155 18.56 -13.23 -10.02
N ARG A 156 17.67 -13.84 -10.81
CA ARG A 156 17.89 -15.14 -11.47
C ARG A 156 17.35 -15.06 -12.90
N GLY A 157 18.23 -15.29 -13.87
CA GLY A 157 17.88 -14.99 -15.27
C GLY A 157 17.62 -13.50 -15.43
N ILE A 158 16.46 -13.12 -15.98
CA ILE A 158 16.04 -11.73 -16.08
C ILE A 158 15.21 -11.29 -14.87
N ASP A 159 14.73 -12.21 -14.05
CA ASP A 159 13.78 -11.92 -12.97
C ASP A 159 14.51 -11.49 -11.71
N LEU A 160 14.11 -10.36 -11.14
CA LEU A 160 14.50 -9.94 -9.81
C LEU A 160 13.44 -10.43 -8.82
N HIS A 161 13.83 -11.26 -7.85
CA HIS A 161 12.95 -11.71 -6.78
C HIS A 161 13.16 -10.87 -5.52
N LEU A 162 12.10 -10.67 -4.73
CA LEU A 162 12.15 -10.01 -3.44
C LEU A 162 11.76 -11.01 -2.33
N ASN A 163 12.58 -11.10 -1.29
CA ASN A 163 12.26 -11.82 -0.06
C ASN A 163 12.08 -10.80 1.07
N VAL A 164 10.90 -10.79 1.67
CA VAL A 164 10.55 -9.96 2.84
C VAL A 164 10.56 -10.85 4.08
N SER A 165 11.26 -10.42 5.13
CA SER A 165 11.20 -11.06 6.46
C SER A 165 10.59 -10.10 7.47
N VAL A 166 9.54 -10.54 8.15
CA VAL A 166 8.75 -9.75 9.09
C VAL A 166 8.57 -10.54 10.38
N ARG A 167 8.98 -9.98 11.53
CA ARG A 167 8.91 -10.68 12.83
C ARG A 167 7.47 -10.88 13.30
N ALA A 168 6.60 -9.91 13.01
CA ALA A 168 5.19 -9.93 13.36
C ALA A 168 4.42 -9.07 12.37
N ASN A 169 3.32 -9.55 11.82
CA ASN A 169 2.58 -8.84 10.78
C ASN A 169 1.08 -8.96 11.01
N ASP A 170 0.41 -7.82 11.19
CA ASP A 170 -1.06 -7.75 11.15
C ASP A 170 -1.49 -8.09 9.72
N ALA A 171 -2.11 -9.26 9.55
CA ALA A 171 -2.58 -9.73 8.26
C ALA A 171 -3.68 -8.81 7.70
N PHE A 172 -4.50 -8.22 8.57
CA PHE A 172 -5.58 -7.34 8.17
C PHE A 172 -5.05 -5.99 7.72
N TRP A 173 -4.18 -5.30 8.46
CA TRP A 173 -3.70 -3.96 8.07
C TRP A 173 -2.29 -3.89 7.48
N GLY A 174 -1.34 -4.60 8.06
CA GLY A 174 0.06 -4.55 7.64
C GLY A 174 0.27 -5.28 6.32
N PHE A 175 0.03 -6.60 6.32
CA PHE A 175 0.20 -7.46 5.14
C PHE A 175 -0.69 -7.01 4.00
N SER A 176 -2.01 -6.99 4.19
CA SER A 176 -2.95 -6.64 3.11
C SER A 176 -3.05 -5.15 2.79
N GLY A 177 -2.26 -4.33 3.49
CA GLY A 177 -2.26 -2.88 3.36
C GLY A 177 -0.88 -2.35 2.99
N ILE A 178 -0.32 -1.51 3.85
CA ILE A 178 0.86 -0.73 3.52
C ILE A 178 2.08 -1.60 3.20
N ASN A 179 2.38 -2.66 3.97
CA ASN A 179 3.65 -3.37 3.82
C ASN A 179 3.73 -4.10 2.48
N TYR A 180 2.65 -4.74 2.03
CA TYR A 180 2.69 -5.35 0.71
C TYR A 180 2.76 -4.30 -0.39
N PHE A 181 1.97 -3.23 -0.27
CA PHE A 181 1.93 -2.18 -1.28
C PHE A 181 3.29 -1.51 -1.47
N GLU A 182 3.93 -1.07 -0.38
CA GLU A 182 5.21 -0.36 -0.43
C GLU A 182 6.36 -1.25 -0.93
N TRP A 183 6.39 -2.53 -0.51
CA TRP A 183 7.39 -3.48 -0.98
C TRP A 183 7.17 -3.90 -2.42
N SER A 184 5.92 -3.98 -2.88
CA SER A 184 5.59 -4.21 -4.28
C SER A 184 6.05 -3.06 -5.19
N VAL A 185 5.84 -1.81 -4.78
CA VAL A 185 6.31 -0.63 -5.52
C VAL A 185 7.84 -0.58 -5.54
N LEU A 186 8.49 -0.80 -4.39
CA LEU A 186 9.95 -0.88 -4.31
C LEU A 186 10.50 -2.03 -5.16
N HIS A 187 9.82 -3.18 -5.19
CA HIS A 187 10.24 -4.32 -6.01
C HIS A 187 10.21 -3.99 -7.50
N GLU A 188 9.14 -3.35 -7.98
CA GLU A 188 9.03 -2.91 -9.37
C GLU A 188 10.09 -1.85 -9.72
N LEU A 189 10.30 -0.85 -8.84
CA LEU A 189 11.37 0.13 -9.00
C LEU A 189 12.74 -0.56 -9.13
N MET A 190 13.07 -1.44 -8.18
CA MET A 190 14.37 -2.14 -8.16
C MET A 190 14.56 -3.04 -9.37
N ALA A 191 13.49 -3.63 -9.91
CA ALA A 191 13.55 -4.40 -11.14
C ALA A 191 13.92 -3.49 -12.32
N ASN A 192 13.24 -2.36 -12.49
CA ASN A 192 13.51 -1.42 -13.58
C ASN A 192 14.93 -0.85 -13.53
N VAL A 193 15.37 -0.34 -12.37
CA VAL A 193 16.69 0.30 -12.24
C VAL A 193 17.85 -0.67 -12.39
N THR A 194 17.59 -1.98 -12.30
CA THR A 194 18.59 -3.03 -12.52
C THR A 194 18.42 -3.75 -13.86
N GLY A 195 17.57 -3.24 -14.76
CA GLY A 195 17.30 -3.83 -16.07
C GLY A 195 16.76 -5.27 -15.98
N SER A 196 15.90 -5.53 -14.99
CA SER A 196 15.33 -6.83 -14.67
C SER A 196 13.80 -6.81 -14.79
N SER A 197 13.20 -7.98 -14.98
CA SER A 197 11.75 -8.18 -14.85
C SER A 197 11.38 -8.38 -13.39
N VAL A 198 10.14 -8.04 -13.02
CA VAL A 198 9.60 -8.34 -11.68
C VAL A 198 9.36 -9.84 -11.54
N GLY A 199 10.15 -10.50 -10.71
CA GLY A 199 9.95 -11.91 -10.34
C GLY A 199 9.04 -12.08 -9.13
N ASN A 200 9.04 -13.29 -8.55
CA ASN A 200 8.28 -13.60 -7.34
C ASN A 200 8.65 -12.71 -6.13
N LEU A 201 7.63 -12.42 -5.31
CA LEU A 201 7.78 -11.88 -3.97
C LEU A 201 7.51 -13.00 -2.95
N SER A 202 8.46 -13.27 -2.07
CA SER A 202 8.33 -14.22 -0.97
C SER A 202 8.24 -13.48 0.36
N TRP A 203 7.27 -13.87 1.19
CA TRP A 203 6.94 -13.22 2.45
C TRP A 203 7.07 -14.20 3.60
N PHE A 204 8.08 -14.02 4.42
CA PHE A 204 8.25 -14.77 5.67
C PHE A 204 7.72 -13.94 6.84
N ALA A 205 6.67 -14.42 7.50
CA ALA A 205 6.10 -13.82 8.70
C ALA A 205 6.32 -14.73 9.91
N GLY A 206 7.07 -14.24 10.91
CA GLY A 206 7.31 -14.95 12.17
C GLY A 206 6.02 -15.17 12.97
N SER A 207 5.23 -14.12 13.16
CA SER A 207 3.83 -14.17 13.62
C SER A 207 2.96 -13.44 12.60
N LEU A 208 2.00 -14.16 12.01
CA LEU A 208 1.00 -13.59 11.11
C LEU A 208 -0.36 -13.64 11.82
N HIS A 209 -0.91 -12.47 12.14
CA HIS A 209 -2.02 -12.37 13.10
C HIS A 209 -3.14 -11.44 12.66
N ILE A 210 -4.33 -11.65 13.22
CA ILE A 210 -5.46 -10.71 13.13
C ILE A 210 -5.88 -10.36 14.55
N TYR A 211 -6.03 -9.06 14.84
CA TYR A 211 -6.55 -8.59 16.12
C TYR A 211 -8.06 -8.86 16.25
N GLU A 212 -8.51 -9.10 17.48
CA GLU A 212 -9.92 -9.39 17.78
C GLU A 212 -10.89 -8.33 17.22
N ARG A 213 -10.52 -7.05 17.30
CA ARG A 213 -11.30 -5.93 16.73
C ARG A 213 -11.56 -6.05 15.22
N HIS A 214 -10.86 -6.92 14.50
CA HIS A 214 -11.02 -7.17 13.07
C HIS A 214 -11.68 -8.51 12.74
N TYR A 215 -11.93 -9.38 13.73
CA TYR A 215 -12.49 -10.72 13.53
C TYR A 215 -13.79 -10.71 12.73
N SER A 216 -14.76 -9.88 13.10
CA SER A 216 -16.06 -9.85 12.41
C SER A 216 -15.91 -9.62 10.90
N LYS A 217 -15.09 -8.65 10.48
CA LYS A 217 -14.83 -8.38 9.06
C LYS A 217 -13.99 -9.47 8.42
N ALA A 218 -12.95 -9.94 9.11
CA ALA A 218 -12.05 -10.98 8.62
C ALA A 218 -12.78 -12.30 8.35
N TRP A 219 -13.60 -12.78 9.29
CA TRP A 219 -14.31 -14.05 9.15
C TRP A 219 -15.38 -13.98 8.05
N GLN A 220 -16.06 -12.84 7.90
CA GLN A 220 -16.95 -12.65 6.76
C GLN A 220 -16.20 -12.72 5.42
N ILE A 221 -15.00 -12.14 5.33
CA ILE A 221 -14.17 -12.26 4.13
C ILE A 221 -13.82 -13.73 3.85
N ALA A 222 -13.39 -14.48 4.87
CA ALA A 222 -13.08 -15.90 4.73
C ALA A 222 -14.27 -16.73 4.22
N GLU A 223 -15.49 -16.41 4.64
CA GLU A 223 -16.69 -17.18 4.32
C GLU A 223 -17.29 -16.80 2.95
N ALA A 224 -17.40 -15.50 2.69
CA ALA A 224 -18.25 -14.97 1.63
C ALA A 224 -17.49 -14.39 0.42
N VAL A 225 -16.18 -14.11 0.55
CA VAL A 225 -15.38 -13.59 -0.55
C VAL A 225 -14.67 -14.75 -1.23
N ARG A 226 -14.83 -14.83 -2.56
CA ARG A 226 -13.95 -15.61 -3.43
C ARG A 226 -12.95 -14.58 -3.97
N GLY A 227 -11.65 -14.90 -4.02
CA GLY A 227 -10.52 -13.98 -4.27
C GLY A 227 -10.50 -13.23 -5.62
N THR A 228 -11.66 -12.95 -6.23
CA THR A 228 -11.80 -12.11 -7.41
C THR A 228 -11.17 -10.74 -7.16
N SER A 229 -10.14 -10.46 -7.94
CA SER A 229 -9.39 -9.23 -7.94
C SER A 229 -9.83 -8.31 -9.08
N VAL A 230 -9.36 -7.06 -9.05
CA VAL A 230 -9.57 -6.12 -10.15
C VAL A 230 -8.94 -6.62 -11.46
N TYR A 231 -7.84 -7.38 -11.36
CA TYR A 231 -7.08 -7.92 -12.49
C TYR A 231 -7.82 -9.02 -13.24
N ASP A 232 -8.76 -9.73 -12.59
CA ASP A 232 -9.60 -10.74 -13.24
C ASP A 232 -10.60 -10.12 -14.24
N PHE A 233 -10.81 -8.80 -14.17
CA PHE A 233 -11.62 -8.03 -15.11
C PHE A 233 -10.79 -7.41 -16.24
N GLY A 234 -9.48 -7.64 -16.27
CA GLY A 234 -8.57 -7.06 -17.27
C GLY A 234 -8.16 -5.62 -16.97
N VAL A 235 -8.33 -5.14 -15.73
CA VAL A 235 -7.73 -3.86 -15.31
C VAL A 235 -6.25 -4.06 -15.11
N GLU A 236 -5.43 -3.23 -15.77
CA GLU A 236 -3.97 -3.29 -15.67
C GLU A 236 -3.46 -2.56 -14.42
N HIS A 237 -2.31 -2.98 -13.91
CA HIS A 237 -1.66 -2.25 -12.83
C HIS A 237 -1.02 -0.97 -13.36
N LEU A 238 -0.98 0.08 -12.54
CA LEU A 238 -0.18 1.26 -12.85
C LEU A 238 1.31 0.97 -12.60
N PRO A 239 2.18 0.98 -13.63
CA PRO A 239 3.58 0.61 -13.47
C PRO A 239 4.42 1.76 -12.92
N VAL A 240 5.41 1.42 -12.08
CA VAL A 240 6.60 2.28 -11.91
C VAL A 240 7.40 2.22 -13.21
N THR A 241 7.84 3.36 -13.73
CA THR A 241 8.54 3.44 -15.04
C THR A 241 9.93 4.05 -14.97
N SER A 242 10.33 4.56 -13.81
CA SER A 242 11.68 5.07 -13.58
C SER A 242 12.71 3.96 -13.76
N ASP A 243 13.78 4.27 -14.50
CA ASP A 243 14.88 3.37 -14.84
C ASP A 243 16.17 3.68 -14.07
N THR A 244 16.16 4.73 -13.25
CA THR A 244 17.23 5.04 -12.30
C THR A 244 16.65 5.51 -10.98
N VAL A 245 17.36 5.27 -9.88
CA VAL A 245 16.97 5.77 -8.54
C VAL A 245 16.91 7.30 -8.54
N ALA A 246 17.86 7.97 -9.22
CA ALA A 246 17.91 9.43 -9.29
C ALA A 246 16.71 10.04 -10.03
N ALA A 247 16.25 9.43 -11.13
CA ALA A 247 15.05 9.89 -11.84
C ALA A 247 13.80 9.73 -10.98
N PHE A 248 13.65 8.56 -10.32
CA PHE A 248 12.55 8.32 -9.39
C PHE A 248 12.53 9.35 -8.25
N ASP A 249 13.70 9.65 -7.67
CA ASP A 249 13.82 10.62 -6.58
C ASP A 249 13.47 12.05 -7.01
N ALA A 250 13.86 12.46 -8.23
CA ALA A 250 13.54 13.77 -8.77
C ALA A 250 12.03 13.95 -9.00
N ASP A 251 11.39 12.93 -9.57
CA ASP A 251 9.94 12.90 -9.77
C ASP A 251 9.21 12.85 -8.42
N LEU A 252 9.70 12.06 -7.46
CA LEU A 252 9.11 11.95 -6.13
C LEU A 252 9.19 13.27 -5.35
N ALA A 253 10.31 13.99 -5.45
CA ALA A 253 10.45 15.33 -4.86
C ALA A 253 9.43 16.32 -5.46
N THR A 254 9.18 16.22 -6.77
CA THR A 254 8.13 17.01 -7.44
C THR A 254 6.74 16.64 -6.91
N VAL A 255 6.44 15.36 -6.72
CA VAL A 255 5.17 14.91 -6.13
C VAL A 255 4.96 15.44 -4.70
N PHE A 256 6.01 15.55 -3.88
CA PHE A 256 5.88 16.20 -2.57
C PHE A 256 5.61 17.70 -2.67
N ALA A 257 6.22 18.41 -3.62
CA ALA A 257 5.90 19.82 -3.87
C ALA A 257 4.44 20.01 -4.33
N VAL A 258 3.95 19.09 -5.17
CA VAL A 258 2.54 19.02 -5.59
C VAL A 258 1.62 18.78 -4.38
N GLU A 259 1.96 17.84 -3.50
CA GLU A 259 1.19 17.58 -2.28
C GLU A 259 1.14 18.81 -1.37
N ASP A 260 2.27 19.49 -1.17
CA ASP A 260 2.35 20.72 -0.39
C ASP A 260 1.41 21.80 -0.95
N ALA A 261 1.42 22.00 -2.28
CA ALA A 261 0.54 22.96 -2.95
C ALA A 261 -0.95 22.56 -2.83
N ALA A 262 -1.27 21.28 -3.01
CA ALA A 262 -2.63 20.77 -2.87
C ALA A 262 -3.15 20.94 -1.45
N ARG A 263 -2.34 20.61 -0.44
CA ARG A 263 -2.67 20.79 0.97
C ARG A 263 -2.83 22.26 1.38
N ALA A 264 -2.16 23.18 0.69
CA ALA A 264 -2.36 24.61 0.83
C ALA A 264 -3.59 25.15 0.06
N GLY A 265 -4.32 24.28 -0.65
CA GLY A 265 -5.51 24.61 -1.43
C GLY A 265 -5.23 25.08 -2.86
N ASP A 266 -3.96 25.15 -3.29
CA ASP A 266 -3.57 25.53 -4.66
C ASP A 266 -3.57 24.32 -5.61
N HIS A 267 -4.74 23.71 -5.77
CA HIS A 267 -4.94 22.52 -6.59
C HIS A 267 -4.58 22.74 -8.06
N ARG A 268 -4.77 23.96 -8.58
CA ARG A 268 -4.49 24.27 -10.00
C ARG A 268 -3.00 24.20 -10.28
N ARG A 269 -2.18 24.81 -9.40
CA ARG A 269 -0.73 24.70 -9.49
C ARG A 269 -0.26 23.26 -9.33
N ALA A 270 -0.81 22.56 -8.33
CA ALA A 270 -0.48 21.16 -8.06
C ALA A 270 -0.68 20.28 -9.31
N ILE A 271 -1.83 20.38 -9.99
CA ILE A 271 -2.11 19.61 -11.21
C ILE A 271 -1.17 20.02 -12.36
N ALA A 272 -0.87 21.31 -12.52
CA ALA A 272 0.01 21.79 -13.58
C ALA A 272 1.47 21.27 -13.41
N GLU A 273 1.97 21.20 -12.18
CA GLU A 273 3.32 20.71 -11.87
C GLU A 273 3.48 19.21 -12.14
N LEU A 274 2.40 18.41 -12.06
CA LEU A 274 2.44 16.99 -12.41
C LEU A 274 2.75 16.72 -13.89
N GLY A 275 2.64 17.73 -14.76
CA GLY A 275 3.03 17.63 -16.16
C GLY A 275 4.53 17.39 -16.38
N SER A 276 5.39 17.68 -15.40
CA SER A 276 6.83 17.39 -15.48
C SER A 276 7.23 16.04 -14.89
N VAL A 277 6.32 15.33 -14.23
CA VAL A 277 6.59 14.01 -13.63
C VAL A 277 6.57 12.95 -14.72
N SER A 278 7.71 12.31 -14.95
CA SER A 278 7.89 11.33 -16.02
C SER A 278 7.43 9.92 -15.64
N ASP A 279 7.63 9.55 -14.37
CA ASP A 279 7.24 8.25 -13.84
C ASP A 279 5.72 8.10 -13.81
N ALA A 280 5.23 7.03 -14.43
CA ALA A 280 3.81 6.82 -14.60
C ALA A 280 3.09 6.64 -13.27
N PHE A 281 3.67 5.87 -12.35
CA PHE A 281 3.15 5.66 -11.01
C PHE A 281 3.16 6.95 -10.19
N LEU A 282 4.29 7.67 -10.13
CA LEU A 282 4.42 8.89 -9.35
C LEU A 282 3.49 10.02 -9.83
N ARG A 283 3.31 10.16 -11.15
CA ARG A 283 2.39 11.17 -11.71
C ARG A 283 0.97 10.97 -11.20
N ASP A 284 0.45 9.75 -11.35
CA ASP A 284 -0.93 9.46 -10.99
C ASP A 284 -1.10 9.32 -9.47
N ALA A 285 -0.07 8.87 -8.74
CA ALA A 285 -0.02 8.99 -7.29
C ALA A 285 -0.12 10.46 -6.83
N GLY A 286 0.54 11.38 -7.53
CA GLY A 286 0.39 12.82 -7.31
C GLY A 286 -1.05 13.31 -7.54
N LEU A 287 -1.71 12.88 -8.62
CA LEU A 287 -3.13 13.18 -8.86
C LEU A 287 -4.01 12.62 -7.72
N MET A 288 -3.71 11.43 -7.21
CA MET A 288 -4.41 10.86 -6.07
C MET A 288 -4.26 11.71 -4.81
N LEU A 289 -3.04 12.21 -4.51
CA LEU A 289 -2.81 13.09 -3.36
C LEU A 289 -3.53 14.44 -3.50
N VAL A 290 -3.60 14.99 -4.71
CA VAL A 290 -4.41 16.19 -5.02
C VAL A 290 -5.89 15.92 -4.77
N ALA A 291 -6.43 14.85 -5.36
CA ALA A 291 -7.83 14.45 -5.22
C ALA A 291 -8.22 14.18 -3.76
N TYR A 292 -7.33 13.57 -2.98
CA TYR A 292 -7.56 13.31 -1.56
C TYR A 292 -7.54 14.58 -0.72
N ASN A 293 -6.61 15.50 -0.97
CA ASN A 293 -6.62 16.81 -0.29
C ASN A 293 -7.89 17.58 -0.61
N MET A 294 -8.32 17.61 -1.88
CA MET A 294 -9.60 18.18 -2.28
C MET A 294 -10.79 17.54 -1.55
N PHE A 295 -10.77 16.21 -1.37
CA PHE A 295 -11.79 15.48 -0.60
C PHE A 295 -11.79 15.87 0.88
N LEU A 296 -10.61 16.01 1.51
CA LEU A 296 -10.48 16.43 2.90
C LEU A 296 -10.91 17.88 3.13
N ASP A 297 -10.72 18.73 2.12
CA ASP A 297 -11.07 20.16 2.15
C ASP A 297 -12.50 20.44 1.64
N ASP A 298 -13.32 19.38 1.49
CA ASP A 298 -14.73 19.44 1.07
C ASP A 298 -14.94 20.16 -0.28
N VAL A 299 -13.98 20.03 -1.20
CA VAL A 299 -14.13 20.52 -2.58
C VAL A 299 -15.21 19.71 -3.30
N SER A 300 -15.92 20.35 -4.24
CA SER A 300 -17.04 19.72 -4.94
C SER A 300 -16.66 18.41 -5.63
N ARG A 301 -17.55 17.41 -5.52
CA ARG A 301 -17.34 16.06 -6.08
C ARG A 301 -17.00 16.08 -7.58
N GLY A 302 -17.64 16.95 -8.35
CA GLY A 302 -17.38 17.10 -9.79
C GLY A 302 -15.92 17.46 -10.09
N ARG A 303 -15.34 18.38 -9.30
CA ARG A 303 -13.92 18.74 -9.45
C ARG A 303 -12.98 17.61 -9.04
N ILE A 304 -13.35 16.82 -8.04
CA ILE A 304 -12.56 15.64 -7.66
C ILE A 304 -12.61 14.59 -8.77
N VAL A 305 -13.79 14.37 -9.37
CA VAL A 305 -13.97 13.47 -10.52
C VAL A 305 -13.15 13.91 -11.73
N GLU A 306 -13.08 15.21 -12.02
CA GLU A 306 -12.20 15.76 -13.07
C GLU A 306 -10.74 15.31 -12.86
N VAL A 307 -10.21 15.43 -11.64
CA VAL A 307 -8.83 14.99 -11.31
C VAL A 307 -8.67 13.47 -11.45
N ILE A 308 -9.64 12.67 -11.02
CA ILE A 308 -9.58 11.21 -11.19
C ILE A 308 -9.62 10.81 -12.67
N ASN A 309 -10.35 11.56 -13.51
CA ASN A 309 -10.40 11.30 -14.95
C ASN A 309 -9.08 11.65 -15.68
N GLU A 310 -8.21 12.48 -15.08
CA GLU A 310 -6.85 12.73 -15.60
C GLU A 310 -5.86 11.58 -15.32
N MET A 311 -6.22 10.63 -14.45
CA MET A 311 -5.45 9.42 -14.20
C MET A 311 -5.62 8.43 -15.35
N ARG A 312 -4.58 7.65 -15.61
CA ARG A 312 -4.61 6.56 -16.58
C ARG A 312 -5.57 5.45 -16.11
N PRO A 313 -6.31 4.79 -17.02
CA PRO A 313 -7.02 3.55 -16.70
C PRO A 313 -6.08 2.57 -16.00
N SER A 314 -6.42 2.22 -14.76
CA SER A 314 -5.53 1.42 -13.89
C SER A 314 -6.24 0.92 -12.65
N ASP A 315 -5.60 -0.03 -11.98
CA ASP A 315 -6.00 -0.51 -10.66
C ASP A 315 -6.07 0.61 -9.60
N LEU A 316 -5.13 1.55 -9.62
CA LEU A 316 -5.12 2.70 -8.70
C LEU A 316 -6.23 3.71 -8.98
N ARG A 317 -6.55 3.96 -10.26
CA ARG A 317 -7.73 4.76 -10.62
C ARG A 317 -9.02 4.08 -10.14
N THR A 318 -9.12 2.77 -10.35
CA THR A 318 -10.27 1.95 -9.89
C THR A 318 -10.43 2.00 -8.37
N ALA A 319 -9.34 1.83 -7.62
CA ALA A 319 -9.37 1.90 -6.17
C ALA A 319 -9.72 3.30 -5.65
N SER A 320 -9.25 4.35 -6.32
CA SER A 320 -9.57 5.74 -5.99
C SER A 320 -11.06 6.01 -6.20
N ALA A 321 -11.60 5.57 -7.35
CA ALA A 321 -13.03 5.63 -7.65
C ALA A 321 -13.85 4.85 -6.61
N GLU A 322 -13.49 3.60 -6.30
CA GLU A 322 -14.17 2.80 -5.28
C GLU A 322 -14.23 3.52 -3.93
N TYR A 323 -13.10 4.04 -3.47
CA TYR A 323 -13.00 4.71 -2.19
C TYR A 323 -13.93 5.92 -2.13
N LEU A 324 -13.85 6.80 -3.14
CA LEU A 324 -14.64 8.04 -3.18
C LEU A 324 -16.13 7.75 -3.30
N LEU A 325 -16.55 6.86 -4.21
CA LEU A 325 -17.95 6.45 -4.38
C LEU A 325 -18.52 5.87 -3.09
N ARG A 326 -17.77 4.99 -2.42
CA ARG A 326 -18.14 4.41 -1.12
C ARG A 326 -18.29 5.49 -0.05
N ARG A 327 -17.37 6.46 0.02
CA ARG A 327 -17.44 7.58 1.00
C ARG A 327 -18.59 8.53 0.72
N TRP A 328 -18.91 8.78 -0.55
CA TRP A 328 -20.05 9.59 -0.98
C TRP A 328 -21.38 8.86 -0.93
N LYS A 329 -21.37 7.54 -0.65
CA LYS A 329 -22.54 6.64 -0.67
C LYS A 329 -23.23 6.62 -2.04
N GLN A 330 -22.44 6.68 -3.11
CA GLN A 330 -22.92 6.74 -4.48
C GLN A 330 -22.68 5.41 -5.19
N ASN A 331 -23.75 4.74 -5.60
CA ASN A 331 -23.69 3.44 -6.29
C ASN A 331 -24.48 3.46 -7.60
N ASP A 332 -24.73 4.64 -8.19
CA ASP A 332 -25.46 4.74 -9.45
C ASP A 332 -24.57 4.33 -10.65
N PRO A 333 -25.16 3.88 -11.77
CA PRO A 333 -24.42 3.37 -12.94
C PRO A 333 -23.56 4.43 -13.65
N GLY A 334 -23.86 5.71 -13.47
CA GLY A 334 -23.15 6.84 -14.08
C GLY A 334 -21.94 7.31 -13.28
N TYR A 335 -21.68 6.74 -12.10
CA TYR A 335 -20.46 6.96 -11.29
C TYR A 335 -20.03 8.44 -11.18
N LEU A 336 -21.00 9.35 -11.06
CA LEU A 336 -20.78 10.80 -11.01
C LEU A 336 -19.99 11.39 -12.19
N GLY A 337 -19.96 10.74 -13.35
CA GLY A 337 -19.22 11.18 -14.53
C GLY A 337 -17.75 10.72 -14.59
N LEU A 338 -17.38 9.69 -13.81
CA LEU A 338 -16.07 9.05 -13.97
C LEU A 338 -15.95 8.38 -15.35
N ASP A 339 -14.87 8.69 -16.08
CA ASP A 339 -14.55 8.16 -17.41
C ASP A 339 -13.79 6.82 -17.29
N LEU A 340 -14.51 5.82 -16.80
CA LEU A 340 -14.01 4.48 -16.55
C LEU A 340 -13.98 3.66 -17.83
N SER A 341 -12.92 2.88 -18.03
CA SER A 341 -12.90 1.84 -19.05
C SER A 341 -13.93 0.74 -18.74
N ASP A 342 -14.26 -0.06 -19.75
CA ASP A 342 -15.21 -1.17 -19.60
C ASP A 342 -14.79 -2.15 -18.50
N ALA A 343 -13.48 -2.43 -18.38
CA ALA A 343 -12.92 -3.31 -17.35
C ALA A 343 -13.15 -2.75 -15.94
N GLU A 344 -12.79 -1.49 -15.71
CA GLU A 344 -12.94 -0.83 -14.40
C GLU A 344 -14.42 -0.71 -14.00
N ALA A 345 -15.28 -0.31 -14.95
CA ALA A 345 -16.71 -0.20 -14.70
C ALA A 345 -17.36 -1.57 -14.43
N SER A 346 -16.94 -2.62 -15.14
CA SER A 346 -17.41 -3.99 -14.92
C SER A 346 -17.03 -4.51 -13.54
N PHE A 347 -15.78 -4.29 -13.13
CA PHE A 347 -15.33 -4.61 -11.78
C PHE A 347 -16.14 -3.88 -10.71
N LEU A 348 -16.26 -2.54 -10.80
CA LEU A 348 -16.96 -1.75 -9.79
C LEU A 348 -18.44 -2.11 -9.67
N ARG A 349 -19.15 -2.38 -10.79
CA ARG A 349 -20.52 -2.89 -10.74
C ARG A 349 -20.61 -4.19 -9.95
N THR A 350 -19.69 -5.12 -10.21
CA THR A 350 -19.65 -6.42 -9.54
C THR A 350 -19.33 -6.28 -8.05
N HIS A 351 -18.34 -5.45 -7.71
CA HIS A 351 -17.93 -5.15 -6.34
C HIS A 351 -19.08 -4.54 -5.53
N PHE A 352 -19.71 -3.47 -6.01
CA PHE A 352 -20.79 -2.82 -5.27
C PHE A 352 -22.04 -3.70 -5.14
N ALA A 353 -22.33 -4.58 -6.12
CA ALA A 353 -23.37 -5.59 -5.97
C ALA A 353 -23.02 -6.64 -4.90
N ALA A 354 -21.75 -7.01 -4.73
CA ALA A 354 -21.30 -7.86 -3.64
C ALA A 354 -21.40 -7.16 -2.28
N VAL A 355 -20.97 -5.90 -2.18
CA VAL A 355 -21.11 -5.08 -0.96
C VAL A 355 -22.58 -4.99 -0.53
N ALA A 356 -23.50 -4.71 -1.46
CA ALA A 356 -24.93 -4.59 -1.15
C ALA A 356 -25.51 -5.89 -0.58
N ARG A 357 -25.10 -7.05 -1.11
CA ARG A 357 -25.51 -8.37 -0.60
C ARG A 357 -25.01 -8.60 0.84
N LEU A 358 -23.73 -8.37 1.08
CA LEU A 358 -23.12 -8.57 2.40
C LEU A 358 -23.72 -7.67 3.50
N VAL A 359 -24.05 -6.41 3.16
CA VAL A 359 -24.69 -5.48 4.10
C VAL A 359 -26.16 -5.86 4.38
N ALA A 360 -26.86 -6.43 3.40
CA ALA A 360 -28.24 -6.89 3.57
C ALA A 360 -28.34 -8.08 4.52
N ASP A 361 -27.41 -9.03 4.40
CA ASP A 361 -27.39 -10.25 5.21
C ASP A 361 -26.94 -9.99 6.66
N GLU A 362 -26.11 -8.97 6.90
CA GLU A 362 -25.65 -8.59 8.24
C GLU A 362 -25.76 -7.07 8.52
N PRO A 363 -26.92 -6.57 8.99
CA PRO A 363 -27.16 -5.14 9.20
C PRO A 363 -26.25 -4.46 10.22
N ARG A 364 -25.57 -5.24 11.09
CA ARG A 364 -24.58 -4.74 12.06
C ARG A 364 -23.27 -4.29 11.40
N LEU A 365 -23.06 -4.66 10.14
CA LEU A 365 -21.92 -4.29 9.31
C LEU A 365 -22.16 -3.02 8.51
N ARG A 366 -23.23 -2.27 8.81
CA ARG A 366 -23.34 -0.87 8.36
C ARG A 366 -22.01 -0.21 8.69
N PRO A 367 -21.30 0.35 7.70
CA PRO A 367 -20.11 1.12 7.98
C PRO A 367 -20.56 2.25 8.92
N THR A 368 -20.15 2.18 10.18
CA THR A 368 -20.04 3.40 10.98
C THR A 368 -19.08 4.27 10.18
N LEU A 369 -19.66 5.28 9.51
CA LEU A 369 -18.86 6.38 8.97
C LEU A 369 -18.05 6.90 10.13
N ILE A 370 -16.73 6.99 9.91
CA ILE A 370 -15.69 7.19 10.92
C ILE A 370 -15.28 5.87 11.57
N GLU A 371 -14.34 5.17 10.94
CA GLU A 371 -13.06 4.92 11.60
C GLU A 371 -11.97 5.16 10.55
N ALA A 372 -11.27 6.28 10.75
CA ALA A 372 -9.99 6.55 10.12
C ALA A 372 -8.95 5.72 10.87
N THR A 373 -8.57 4.59 10.31
CA THR A 373 -7.29 3.93 10.58
C THR A 373 -6.77 3.42 9.27
#